data_AF-A0A2M7S4K7-F1
#
_entry.id   AF-A0A2M7S4K7-F1
#
_cell.length_a   1.000
_cell.length_b   1.000
_cell.length_c   1.000
_cell.angle_alpha   90.00
_cell.angle_beta   90.00
_cell.angle_gamma   90.00
#
_symmetry.space_group_name_H-M   'P 1'
#
loop_
_entity.id
_entity.type
_entity.pdbx_description
1 polymer ?
#
loop_
_entity_poly.entity_id
_entity_poly.type
_entity_poly.pdbx_seq_one_letter_code
_entity_poly.pdbx_strand_id
1 'polypeptide(L)'
;MKKEFGLVAVLVVCCLVSGVWCLAAEKEKGLVGWWKFDEGDGEVARDSSGKGYDGQIAGAGWVDGKSGKALLFDGNSSVEIPDAGDLRLAKGITIEAWVCPAEIEGWRFIVNKQDEYQLRVDPPQEKNQFSLLIYSDGSWEPRVSNSVPAL
;
A
#
# COMPACT_ATOMS: atom_id res chain seq x y z
N MET A 1 -35.46 -55.10 20.52
CA MET A 1 -34.42 -54.94 21.56
C MET A 1 -33.07 -55.46 21.03
N LYS A 2 -32.27 -54.59 20.40
CA LYS A 2 -30.81 -54.74 20.26
C LYS A 2 -30.22 -53.33 20.26
N LYS A 3 -29.10 -53.18 20.96
CA LYS A 3 -28.62 -51.96 21.62
C LYS A 3 -27.65 -51.20 20.72
N GLU A 4 -27.74 -49.87 20.72
CA GLU A 4 -26.78 -48.98 20.07
C GLU A 4 -25.45 -48.92 20.87
N PHE A 5 -24.33 -48.82 20.14
CA PHE A 5 -23.03 -48.44 20.70
C PHE A 5 -22.23 -47.61 19.67
N GLY A 6 -21.96 -46.36 20.04
CA GLY A 6 -20.61 -45.78 20.01
C GLY A 6 -20.04 -45.31 18.66
N LEU A 7 -20.08 -43.99 18.47
CA LEU A 7 -19.27 -43.22 17.52
C LEU A 7 -17.76 -43.37 17.82
N VAL A 8 -16.94 -43.66 16.79
CA VAL A 8 -15.50 -43.32 16.78
C VAL A 8 -15.20 -42.66 15.44
N ALA A 9 -14.80 -41.39 15.49
CA ALA A 9 -14.36 -40.60 14.35
C ALA A 9 -12.91 -40.98 13.97
N VAL A 10 -12.64 -41.17 12.67
CA VAL A 10 -11.29 -41.03 12.09
C VAL A 10 -11.39 -40.29 10.76
N LEU A 11 -10.48 -39.33 10.63
CA LEU A 11 -10.29 -38.29 9.63
C LEU A 11 -10.01 -38.78 8.19
N VAL A 12 -10.40 -37.91 7.26
CA VAL A 12 -9.79 -37.57 5.95
C VAL A 12 -9.68 -38.70 4.93
N VAL A 13 -10.57 -38.66 3.92
CA VAL A 13 -10.25 -39.12 2.57
C VAL A 13 -10.84 -38.14 1.55
N CYS A 14 -9.93 -37.37 0.94
CA CYS A 14 -9.91 -36.92 -0.45
C CYS A 14 -11.24 -36.91 -1.23
N CYS A 15 -11.89 -35.75 -1.32
CA CYS A 15 -12.73 -35.42 -2.47
C CYS A 15 -11.82 -35.02 -3.64
N LEU A 16 -11.36 -36.04 -4.39
CA LEU A 16 -10.80 -35.87 -5.72
C LEU A 16 -11.94 -35.54 -6.68
N VAL A 17 -12.25 -34.25 -6.83
CA VAL A 17 -12.85 -33.72 -8.05
C VAL A 17 -11.97 -32.55 -8.49
N SER A 18 -11.39 -32.73 -9.66
CA SER A 18 -10.50 -31.83 -10.37
C SER A 18 -10.97 -30.38 -10.39
N GLY A 19 -10.02 -29.47 -10.17
CA GLY A 19 -10.11 -28.12 -10.71
C GLY A 19 -10.02 -27.03 -9.66
N VAL A 20 -8.79 -26.67 -9.32
CA VAL A 20 -8.42 -25.34 -8.83
C VAL A 20 -9.05 -25.01 -7.48
N TRP A 21 -8.35 -25.37 -6.40
CA TRP A 21 -8.34 -24.50 -5.22
C TRP A 21 -7.70 -23.20 -5.69
N CYS A 22 -8.51 -22.32 -6.27
CA CYS A 22 -8.10 -20.95 -6.46
C CYS A 22 -8.04 -20.43 -5.04
N LEU A 23 -6.83 -20.28 -4.50
CA LEU A 23 -6.58 -19.32 -3.44
C LEU A 23 -6.88 -17.96 -4.06
N ALA A 24 -8.17 -17.63 -4.21
CA ALA A 24 -8.57 -16.26 -4.33
C ALA A 24 -8.14 -15.65 -3.00
N ALA A 25 -7.06 -14.87 -3.03
CA ALA A 25 -6.80 -13.92 -1.96
C ALA A 25 -8.10 -13.14 -1.78
N GLU A 26 -8.75 -13.29 -0.62
CA GLU A 26 -9.91 -12.45 -0.31
C GLU A 26 -9.38 -11.02 -0.35
N LYS A 27 -9.81 -10.25 -1.35
CA LYS A 27 -9.44 -8.85 -1.46
C LYS A 27 -9.83 -8.21 -0.14
N GLU A 28 -8.84 -7.66 0.57
CA GLU A 28 -9.02 -7.03 1.87
C GLU A 28 -10.22 -6.06 1.81
N LYS A 29 -11.20 -6.29 2.69
CA LYS A 29 -12.42 -5.46 2.72
C LYS A 29 -12.02 -4.04 3.10
N GLY A 30 -12.15 -3.12 2.15
CA GLY A 30 -11.73 -1.72 2.31
C GLY A 30 -10.45 -1.34 1.57
N LEU A 31 -9.79 -2.27 0.87
CA LEU A 31 -8.67 -1.93 -0.02
C LEU A 31 -9.17 -1.13 -1.23
N VAL A 32 -8.73 0.13 -1.30
CA VAL A 32 -9.11 1.10 -2.34
C VAL A 32 -8.02 1.37 -3.38
N GLY A 33 -6.79 0.94 -3.13
CA GLY A 33 -5.69 1.03 -4.10
C GLY A 33 -4.50 0.17 -3.65
N TRP A 34 -3.80 -0.46 -4.59
CA TRP A 34 -2.61 -1.25 -4.30
C TRP A 34 -1.64 -1.25 -5.47
N TRP A 35 -0.56 -0.48 -5.35
CA TRP A 35 0.52 -0.42 -6.33
C TRP A 35 1.71 -1.21 -5.80
N LYS A 36 2.00 -2.36 -6.42
CA LYS A 36 3.10 -3.24 -5.99
C LYS A 36 4.45 -2.76 -6.48
N PHE A 37 4.46 -2.10 -7.64
CA PHE A 37 5.67 -1.78 -8.39
C PHE A 37 6.48 -3.04 -8.72
N ASP A 38 5.81 -4.08 -9.21
CA ASP A 38 6.44 -5.35 -9.60
C ASP A 38 6.62 -5.50 -11.12
N GLU A 39 6.13 -4.53 -11.91
CA GLU A 39 6.18 -4.55 -13.36
C GLU A 39 7.61 -4.54 -13.89
N GLY A 40 8.49 -3.73 -13.29
CA GLY A 40 9.91 -3.69 -13.58
C GLY A 40 10.30 -2.99 -14.89
N ASP A 41 9.34 -2.55 -15.69
CA ASP A 41 9.53 -1.73 -16.87
C ASP A 41 8.30 -0.86 -17.19
N GLY A 42 8.46 0.02 -18.18
CA GLY A 42 7.40 0.89 -18.68
C GLY A 42 7.08 2.08 -17.76
N GLU A 43 6.00 2.78 -18.11
CA GLU A 43 5.60 4.05 -17.48
C GLU A 43 4.27 3.92 -16.72
N VAL A 44 3.79 2.71 -16.47
CA VAL A 44 2.51 2.45 -15.80
C VAL A 44 2.73 1.61 -14.56
N ALA A 45 2.34 2.13 -13.41
CA ALA A 45 2.23 1.40 -12.15
C ALA A 45 0.80 0.86 -12.02
N ARG A 46 0.60 -0.46 -12.12
CA ARG A 46 -0.77 -1.01 -12.18
C ARG A 46 -1.40 -1.09 -10.79
N ASP A 47 -2.67 -0.71 -10.71
CA ASP A 47 -3.48 -0.91 -9.51
C ASP A 47 -3.93 -2.37 -9.42
N SER A 48 -3.29 -3.09 -8.52
CA SER A 48 -3.57 -4.49 -8.23
C SER A 48 -4.76 -4.70 -7.29
N SER A 49 -5.38 -3.62 -6.80
CA SER A 49 -6.62 -3.75 -6.04
C SER A 49 -7.78 -4.16 -6.96
N GLY A 50 -7.71 -3.89 -8.27
CA GLY A 50 -8.82 -4.11 -9.20
C GLY A 50 -9.86 -2.99 -9.17
N LYS A 51 -9.46 -1.79 -8.74
CA LYS A 51 -10.27 -0.56 -8.89
C LYS A 51 -9.95 0.18 -10.19
N GLY A 52 -8.81 -0.14 -10.82
CA GLY A 52 -8.41 0.42 -12.11
C GLY A 52 -7.77 1.79 -11.97
N TYR A 53 -7.20 2.10 -10.80
CA TYR A 53 -6.49 3.35 -10.53
C TYR A 53 -5.01 3.23 -10.92
N ASP A 54 -4.75 2.83 -12.16
CA ASP A 54 -3.39 2.73 -12.68
C ASP A 54 -2.70 4.10 -12.62
N GLY A 55 -1.44 4.09 -12.19
CA GLY A 55 -0.62 5.28 -12.05
C GLY A 55 0.28 5.50 -13.24
N GLN A 56 0.41 6.76 -13.67
CA GLN A 56 1.39 7.16 -14.67
C GLN A 56 2.71 7.51 -13.98
N ILE A 57 3.78 6.83 -14.35
CA ILE A 57 5.13 7.08 -13.85
C ILE A 57 5.74 8.24 -14.65
N ALA A 58 6.23 9.25 -13.94
CA ALA A 58 6.94 10.39 -14.51
C ALA A 58 8.37 10.41 -13.97
N GLY A 59 9.34 10.01 -14.80
CA GLY A 59 10.78 10.13 -14.50
C GLY A 59 11.36 9.17 -13.47
N ALA A 60 10.56 8.34 -12.77
CA ALA A 60 11.09 7.36 -11.82
C ALA A 60 11.69 6.14 -12.54
N GLY A 61 12.79 5.61 -12.01
CA GLY A 61 13.47 4.43 -12.56
C GLY A 61 13.07 3.14 -11.84
N TRP A 62 13.13 2.00 -12.53
CA TRP A 62 12.89 0.69 -11.93
C TRP A 62 14.15 0.11 -11.29
N VAL A 63 14.04 -0.42 -10.07
CA VAL A 63 15.13 -1.06 -9.31
C VAL A 63 14.64 -2.33 -8.61
N ASP A 64 15.55 -3.10 -8.03
CA ASP A 64 15.18 -4.19 -7.12
C ASP A 64 14.69 -3.63 -5.78
N GLY A 65 13.52 -4.09 -5.35
CA GLY A 65 12.84 -3.59 -4.16
C GLY A 65 13.00 -4.48 -2.93
N LYS A 66 12.26 -4.13 -1.86
CA LYS A 66 12.15 -4.97 -0.65
C LYS A 66 11.59 -6.37 -0.97
N SER A 67 10.68 -6.43 -1.93
CA SER A 67 10.11 -7.63 -2.53
C SER A 67 9.89 -7.33 -4.00
N GLY A 68 10.40 -8.16 -4.91
CA GLY A 68 10.25 -7.92 -6.35
C GLY A 68 10.95 -6.65 -6.81
N LYS A 69 10.23 -5.77 -7.50
CA LYS A 69 10.75 -4.50 -8.02
C LYS A 69 10.33 -3.32 -7.13
N ALA A 70 10.85 -2.15 -7.44
CA ALA A 70 10.47 -0.88 -6.82
C ALA A 70 10.78 0.28 -7.79
N LEU A 71 10.26 1.46 -7.45
CA LEU A 71 10.63 2.71 -8.12
C LEU A 71 11.66 3.48 -7.31
N LEU A 72 12.70 3.94 -8.00
CA LEU A 72 13.70 4.89 -7.51
C LEU A 72 13.28 6.30 -7.92
N PHE A 73 13.09 7.16 -6.92
CA PHE A 73 12.70 8.55 -7.11
C PHE A 73 13.89 9.49 -6.87
N ASP A 74 14.03 10.52 -7.70
CA ASP A 74 15.12 11.51 -7.63
C ASP A 74 14.70 12.84 -6.99
N GLY A 75 13.43 12.95 -6.59
CA GLY A 75 12.83 14.16 -6.02
C GLY A 75 12.14 15.08 -7.03
N ASN A 76 12.30 14.86 -8.33
CA ASN A 76 11.54 15.49 -9.41
C ASN A 76 10.60 14.48 -10.12
N SER A 77 10.81 13.19 -9.88
CA SER A 77 9.97 12.10 -10.36
C SER A 77 8.72 11.85 -9.50
N SER A 78 7.66 11.31 -10.08
CA SER A 78 6.41 10.97 -9.38
C SER A 78 5.69 9.77 -10.00
N VAL A 79 4.65 9.30 -9.31
CA VAL A 79 3.59 8.47 -9.90
C VAL A 79 2.27 9.20 -9.70
N GLU A 80 1.59 9.52 -10.79
CA GLU A 80 0.33 10.24 -10.79
C GLU A 80 -0.84 9.27 -10.90
N ILE A 81 -1.69 9.24 -9.86
CA ILE A 81 -2.91 8.43 -9.82
C ILE A 81 -4.10 9.33 -10.17
N PRO A 82 -5.01 8.93 -11.08
CA PRO A 82 -6.23 9.69 -11.33
C PRO A 82 -7.06 9.91 -10.07
N ASP A 83 -7.66 11.10 -9.94
CA ASP A 83 -8.56 11.37 -8.82
C ASP A 83 -9.76 10.42 -8.84
N ALA A 84 -10.06 9.84 -7.68
CA ALA A 84 -11.17 8.94 -7.48
C ALA A 84 -11.77 9.16 -6.08
N GLY A 85 -13.09 9.06 -5.98
CA GLY A 85 -13.81 9.23 -4.72
C GLY A 85 -13.37 8.26 -3.63
N ASP A 86 -13.03 7.01 -4.00
CA ASP A 86 -12.57 5.97 -3.08
C ASP A 86 -11.17 6.28 -2.50
N LEU A 87 -10.38 7.15 -3.14
CA LEU A 87 -9.07 7.60 -2.68
C LEU A 87 -9.16 8.88 -1.85
N ARG A 88 -10.35 9.45 -1.64
CA ARG A 88 -10.53 10.64 -0.80
C ARG A 88 -10.56 10.28 0.67
N LEU A 89 -10.19 11.23 1.52
CA LEU A 89 -10.26 11.11 2.96
C LEU A 89 -11.70 10.76 3.38
N ALA A 90 -11.84 9.60 4.01
CA ALA A 90 -13.10 9.13 4.58
C ALA A 90 -13.08 9.28 6.11
N LYS A 91 -14.05 8.66 6.79
CA LYS A 91 -14.09 8.61 8.26
C LYS A 91 -12.82 8.02 8.90
N GLY A 92 -12.06 7.24 8.14
CA GLY A 92 -10.76 6.71 8.49
C GLY A 92 -9.99 6.31 7.24
N ILE A 93 -8.66 6.26 7.35
CA ILE A 93 -7.75 5.85 6.28
C ILE A 93 -6.63 5.01 6.86
N THR A 94 -6.16 4.04 6.08
CA THR A 94 -4.94 3.28 6.34
C THR A 94 -4.06 3.39 5.12
N ILE A 95 -2.80 3.78 5.33
CA ILE A 95 -1.78 3.86 4.30
C ILE A 95 -0.61 3.00 4.76
N GLU A 96 -0.17 2.10 3.91
CA GLU A 96 1.01 1.26 4.13
C GLU A 96 1.92 1.33 2.91
N ALA A 97 3.22 1.39 3.13
CA ALA A 97 4.22 1.45 2.06
C ALA A 97 5.56 0.92 2.56
N TRP A 98 6.29 0.24 1.66
CA TRP A 98 7.72 0.04 1.81
C TRP A 98 8.46 1.24 1.21
N VAL A 99 9.27 1.91 2.01
CA VAL A 99 10.05 3.08 1.58
C VAL A 99 11.49 2.94 2.05
N CYS A 100 12.44 3.38 1.23
CA CYS A 100 13.87 3.40 1.55
C CYS A 100 14.42 4.80 1.23
N PRO A 101 14.33 5.77 2.16
CA PRO A 101 14.89 7.10 1.96
C PRO A 101 16.43 7.02 1.90
N ALA A 102 17.04 7.61 0.87
CA ALA A 102 18.50 7.74 0.78
C ALA A 102 18.98 9.07 1.39
N GLU A 103 18.59 10.19 0.77
CA GLU A 103 18.94 11.54 1.23
C GLU A 103 17.69 12.39 1.48
N ILE A 104 17.59 12.95 2.69
CA ILE A 104 16.47 13.79 3.12
C ILE A 104 17.03 15.19 3.35
N GLU A 105 16.98 16.02 2.30
CA GLU A 105 17.42 17.42 2.34
C GLU A 105 16.26 18.41 2.49
N GLY A 106 15.03 17.92 2.39
CA GLY A 106 13.80 18.70 2.44
C GLY A 106 12.58 17.79 2.56
N TRP A 107 11.40 18.32 2.25
CA TRP A 107 10.15 17.58 2.26
C TRP A 107 10.18 16.42 1.24
N ARG A 108 9.87 15.20 1.68
CA ARG A 108 9.73 14.03 0.80
C ARG A 108 8.35 13.42 0.94
N PHE A 109 7.49 13.61 -0.05
CA PHE A 109 6.17 12.99 -0.08
C PHE A 109 6.28 11.53 -0.50
N ILE A 110 5.63 10.65 0.25
CA ILE A 110 5.47 9.23 -0.08
C ILE A 110 4.10 9.05 -0.73
N VAL A 111 3.07 9.60 -0.10
CA VAL A 111 1.71 9.73 -0.67
C VAL A 111 1.24 11.14 -0.41
N ASN A 112 0.71 11.78 -1.45
CA ASN A 112 0.10 13.10 -1.33
C ASN A 112 -1.23 13.10 -2.07
N LYS A 113 -2.30 13.45 -1.37
CA LYS A 113 -3.55 13.85 -1.96
C LYS A 113 -3.80 15.31 -1.62
N GLN A 114 -3.76 16.13 -2.65
CA GLN A 114 -3.86 17.58 -2.53
C GLN A 114 -5.08 17.97 -1.69
N ASP A 115 -4.84 18.85 -0.72
CA ASP A 115 -5.85 19.41 0.19
C ASP A 115 -6.64 18.36 0.99
N GLU A 116 -6.10 17.15 1.18
CA GLU A 116 -6.75 16.08 1.95
C GLU A 116 -5.81 15.39 2.94
N TYR A 117 -4.77 14.70 2.47
CA TYR A 117 -3.85 13.97 3.35
C TYR A 117 -2.47 13.78 2.71
N GLN A 118 -1.45 13.61 3.56
CA GLN A 118 -0.10 13.32 3.13
C GLN A 118 0.60 12.39 4.11
N LEU A 119 1.25 11.36 3.56
CA LEU A 119 2.28 10.58 4.24
C LEU A 119 3.63 11.04 3.70
N ARG A 120 4.52 11.47 4.58
CA ARG A 120 5.80 12.06 4.18
C ARG A 120 6.91 11.76 5.16
N VAL A 121 8.14 12.03 4.72
CA VAL A 121 9.29 12.24 5.58
C VAL A 121 9.49 13.75 5.75
N ASP A 122 9.51 14.20 7.00
CA ASP A 122 9.72 15.59 7.36
C ASP A 122 11.19 16.01 7.09
N PRO A 123 11.48 17.31 6.88
CA PRO A 123 12.82 17.77 6.56
C PRO A 123 13.75 17.71 7.78
N PRO A 124 15.07 17.95 7.61
CA PRO A 124 16.03 17.89 8.70
C PRO A 124 15.72 18.79 9.90
N GLN A 125 15.12 19.96 9.65
CA GLN A 125 14.69 20.90 10.70
C GLN A 125 13.57 20.33 11.58
N GLU A 126 12.83 19.35 11.06
CA GLU A 126 11.77 18.59 11.73
C GLU A 126 12.21 17.16 12.08
N LYS A 127 13.54 16.93 12.15
CA LYS A 127 14.17 15.70 12.64
C LYS A 127 13.93 14.45 11.78
N ASN A 128 13.63 14.61 10.49
CA ASN A 128 13.47 13.49 9.56
C ASN A 128 12.49 12.43 10.08
N GLN A 129 11.32 12.84 10.54
CA GLN A 129 10.30 11.91 11.05
C GLN A 129 9.37 11.46 9.92
N PHE A 130 8.80 10.25 10.05
CA PHE A 130 7.64 9.90 9.25
C PHE A 130 6.41 10.56 9.88
N SER A 131 5.64 11.27 9.06
CA SER A 131 4.45 11.97 9.51
C SER A 131 3.27 11.71 8.58
N LEU A 132 2.11 11.45 9.19
CA LEU A 132 0.82 11.47 8.53
C LEU A 132 0.10 12.75 8.94
N LEU A 133 -0.22 13.58 7.95
CA LEU A 133 -0.97 14.81 8.14
C LEU A 133 -2.28 14.75 7.36
N ILE A 134 -3.30 15.41 7.89
CA ILE A 134 -4.53 15.67 7.15
C ILE A 134 -4.75 17.17 7.01
N TYR A 135 -5.40 17.57 5.93
CA TYR A 135 -5.79 18.95 5.72
C TYR A 135 -7.19 19.15 6.32
N SER A 136 -7.30 20.04 7.30
CA SER A 136 -8.56 20.42 7.94
C SER A 136 -8.57 21.91 8.18
N ASP A 137 -9.74 22.54 7.99
CA ASP A 137 -9.96 23.94 8.33
C ASP A 137 -8.94 24.91 7.73
N GLY A 138 -8.48 24.62 6.51
CA GLY A 138 -7.52 25.45 5.78
C GLY A 138 -6.05 25.25 6.17
N SER A 139 -5.74 24.26 6.99
CA SER A 139 -4.37 24.01 7.48
C SER A 139 -4.02 22.53 7.54
N TRP A 140 -2.71 22.24 7.51
CA TRP A 140 -2.19 20.88 7.68
C TRP A 140 -2.02 20.55 9.17
N GLU A 141 -2.66 19.47 9.61
CA GLU A 141 -2.61 18.98 10.99
C GLU A 141 -1.89 17.63 11.07
N PRO A 142 -0.83 17.48 11.88
CA PRO A 142 -0.21 16.18 12.13
C PRO A 142 -1.14 15.29 12.94
N ARG A 143 -1.38 14.06 12.46
CA ARG A 143 -2.17 13.03 13.18
C ARG A 143 -1.30 12.00 13.87
N VAL A 144 -0.16 11.64 13.26
CA VAL A 144 0.84 10.73 13.82
C VAL A 144 2.21 11.17 13.32
N SER A 145 3.22 11.17 14.21
CA SER A 145 4.63 11.26 13.84
C SER A 145 5.45 10.20 14.60
N ASN A 146 6.45 9.63 13.94
CA ASN A 146 7.40 8.69 14.56
C ASN A 146 8.82 8.87 14.01
N SER A 147 9.84 8.56 14.81
CA SER A 147 11.23 8.66 14.35
C SER A 147 11.56 7.63 13.26
N VAL A 148 12.25 8.07 12.21
CA VAL A 148 12.90 7.17 11.24
C VAL A 148 14.09 6.50 11.93
N PRO A 149 14.27 5.17 11.85
CA PRO A 149 15.47 4.50 12.35
C PRO A 149 16.73 5.08 11.68
N ALA A 150 17.81 5.27 12.44
CA ALA A 150 19.09 5.67 11.84
C ALA A 150 19.53 4.63 10.79
N LEU A 151 20.07 5.12 9.67
CA LEU A 151 20.66 4.31 8.60
C LEU A 151 21.90 3.56 9.10
#